data_AF-A0A8C7MYK3-F1
#
_entry.id   AF-A0A8C7MYK3-F1
#
_cell.length_a   1.000
_cell.length_b   1.000
_cell.length_c   1.000
_cell.angle_alpha   90.00
_cell.angle_beta   90.00
_cell.angle_gamma   90.00
#
_symmetry.space_group_name_H-M   'P 1'
#
loop_
_entity.id
_entity.type
_entity.pdbx_description
1 polymer ?
#
loop_
_entity_poly.entity_id
_entity_poly.type
_entity_poly.pdbx_seq_one_letter_code
_entity_poly.pdbx_strand_id
1 'polypeptide(L)'
;LVHNDYVKLFGCIYCLFWLCFILFYDMSSMSGNYGLWDQHAAIAWVNRNIRAFGGDPNNLTIFGESAGAVSSSFQAISQSGVVAEKVGCPKDDQMMACLKLIEANVLTLAGTTALGGSPSTPMVDNLVLSPVIDGDFLPDHPGNLFHNAADSDHLAGVNSMDAHPFTGPDIIYLGGRGPSPNHEKQSDVKLLLSSLTKKGEAATNNAFAEYTKTVVMIETDYIFLVPTQVALYLHASNAQSARTYSYLFSEPSRMAGIVQPYPSWMEADHADDLQYVFGKPFTTPLAYWPSHRDVSRYLIAYWTNFARTG
;
A
#
# COMPACT_ATOMS: atom_id res chain seq x y z
N LEU A 1 -28.11 -12.22 24.23
CA LEU A 1 -28.54 -12.66 22.89
C LEU A 1 -27.32 -12.54 21.98
N VAL A 2 -26.51 -13.61 21.92
CA VAL A 2 -25.35 -13.67 21.02
C VAL A 2 -25.91 -14.15 19.68
N HIS A 3 -26.23 -13.22 18.78
CA HIS A 3 -26.42 -13.59 17.39
C HIS A 3 -25.03 -13.95 16.84
N ASN A 4 -24.86 -15.21 16.47
CA ASN A 4 -23.69 -15.67 15.72
C ASN A 4 -23.81 -15.11 14.28
N ASP A 5 -23.49 -13.83 14.13
CA ASP A 5 -23.48 -13.13 12.86
C ASP A 5 -22.06 -13.23 12.28
N TYR A 6 -21.91 -14.05 11.24
CA TYR A 6 -20.62 -14.31 10.59
C TYR A 6 -20.45 -13.43 9.35
N VAL A 7 -19.31 -12.75 9.21
CA VAL A 7 -18.87 -12.12 7.95
C VAL A 7 -18.18 -13.18 7.08
N LYS A 8 -18.49 -13.20 5.78
CA LYS A 8 -17.85 -14.09 4.81
C LYS A 8 -16.60 -13.42 4.25
N LEU A 9 -15.43 -13.98 4.54
CA LEU A 9 -14.16 -13.50 4.01
C LEU A 9 -13.81 -14.24 2.72
N PHE A 10 -13.54 -13.50 1.65
CA PHE A 10 -13.02 -14.03 0.39
C PHE A 10 -11.66 -13.39 0.10
N GLY A 11 -10.64 -14.23 -0.08
CA GLY A 11 -9.35 -13.79 -0.60
C GLY A 11 -9.34 -13.91 -2.11
N CYS A 12 -8.98 -12.84 -2.81
CA CYS A 12 -8.66 -12.91 -4.23
C CYS A 12 -7.15 -13.06 -4.39
N ILE A 13 -6.72 -14.07 -5.15
CA ILE A 13 -5.39 -14.09 -5.74
C ILE A 13 -5.50 -13.29 -7.02
N TYR A 14 -5.17 -11.99 -6.97
CA TYR A 14 -4.93 -11.20 -8.18
C TYR A 14 -3.47 -11.36 -8.58
N CYS A 15 -3.14 -11.12 -9.84
CA CYS A 15 -1.76 -11.17 -10.33
C CYS A 15 -0.89 -10.15 -9.59
N LEU A 16 -0.32 -10.56 -8.46
CA LEU A 16 0.69 -9.84 -7.68
C LEU A 16 2.06 -9.79 -8.40
N PHE A 17 2.16 -10.44 -9.57
CA PHE A 17 3.40 -10.62 -10.31
C PHE A 17 3.27 -10.17 -11.78
N TRP A 18 4.05 -9.14 -12.10
CA TRP A 18 4.68 -8.74 -13.37
C TRP A 18 3.90 -8.74 -14.70
N LEU A 19 3.10 -9.76 -15.01
CA LEU A 19 2.33 -9.84 -16.26
C LEU A 19 1.25 -8.75 -16.37
N CYS A 20 0.87 -8.11 -15.26
CA CYS A 20 -0.32 -7.29 -15.17
C CYS A 20 -0.10 -5.77 -14.95
N PHE A 21 1.14 -5.31 -14.72
CA PHE A 21 1.45 -3.89 -14.50
C PHE A 21 2.20 -3.22 -15.68
N ILE A 22 2.23 -3.87 -16.84
CA ILE A 22 2.85 -3.30 -18.05
C ILE A 22 2.02 -2.10 -18.52
N LEU A 23 2.59 -0.89 -18.41
CA LEU A 23 1.98 0.36 -18.88
C LEU A 23 2.93 1.23 -19.68
N PHE A 24 2.83 1.18 -21.01
CA PHE A 24 3.55 2.06 -21.92
C PHE A 24 2.79 3.36 -22.14
N TYR A 25 3.52 4.46 -22.23
CA TYR A 25 2.98 5.76 -22.62
C TYR A 25 2.73 5.77 -24.13
N ASP A 26 1.54 6.24 -24.52
CA ASP A 26 1.13 6.62 -25.88
C ASP A 26 1.39 5.61 -27.01
N MET A 27 0.75 4.44 -26.92
CA MET A 27 0.58 3.54 -28.06
C MET A 27 -0.84 2.98 -28.03
N SER A 28 -1.63 3.25 -29.06
CA SER A 28 -3.04 2.89 -29.27
C SER A 28 -3.40 1.38 -29.23
N SER A 29 -2.54 0.52 -28.65
CA SER A 29 -2.70 -0.94 -28.67
C SER A 29 -2.79 -1.62 -27.29
N MET A 30 -2.62 -0.91 -26.15
CA MET A 30 -2.91 -1.42 -24.80
C MET A 30 -3.19 -0.31 -23.76
N SER A 31 -4.27 -0.45 -22.98
CA SER A 31 -4.67 0.48 -21.90
C SER A 31 -3.94 0.24 -20.56
N GLY A 32 -3.34 -0.93 -20.38
CA GLY A 32 -2.71 -1.40 -19.13
C GLY A 32 -3.67 -1.53 -17.96
N ASN A 33 -3.20 -1.27 -16.73
CA ASN A 33 -3.98 -1.49 -15.50
C ASN A 33 -4.51 -2.93 -15.32
N TYR A 34 -3.86 -3.94 -15.93
CA TYR A 34 -4.41 -5.31 -15.94
C TYR A 34 -4.59 -5.91 -14.55
N GLY A 35 -3.73 -5.57 -13.59
CA GLY A 35 -3.88 -6.03 -12.20
C GLY A 35 -5.17 -5.51 -11.56
N LEU A 36 -5.66 -4.35 -12.01
CA LEU A 36 -6.90 -3.73 -11.57
C LEU A 36 -8.11 -4.30 -12.31
N TRP A 37 -7.94 -4.62 -13.60
CA TRP A 37 -8.94 -5.38 -14.35
C TRP A 37 -9.16 -6.78 -13.75
N ASP A 38 -8.11 -7.44 -13.27
CA ASP A 38 -8.22 -8.71 -12.56
C ASP A 38 -8.99 -8.57 -11.25
N GLN A 39 -8.66 -7.55 -10.45
CA GLN A 39 -9.40 -7.24 -9.21
C GLN A 39 -10.87 -6.92 -9.50
N HIS A 40 -11.14 -6.09 -10.51
CA HIS A 40 -12.51 -5.77 -10.94
C HIS A 40 -13.26 -7.02 -11.40
N ALA A 41 -12.63 -7.91 -12.17
CA ALA A 41 -13.22 -9.17 -12.60
C ALA A 41 -13.54 -10.08 -11.40
N ALA A 42 -12.66 -10.13 -10.40
CA ALA A 42 -12.88 -10.87 -9.16
C ALA A 42 -14.04 -10.29 -8.33
N ILE A 43 -14.10 -8.97 -8.15
CA ILE A 43 -15.20 -8.28 -7.48
C ILE A 43 -16.52 -8.56 -8.21
N ALA A 44 -16.53 -8.45 -9.54
CA ALA A 44 -17.70 -8.73 -10.36
C ALA A 44 -18.12 -10.20 -10.27
N TRP A 45 -17.17 -11.13 -10.19
CA TRP A 45 -17.46 -12.55 -9.95
C TRP A 45 -18.08 -12.75 -8.56
N VAL A 46 -17.52 -12.15 -7.50
CA VAL A 46 -18.07 -12.23 -6.15
C VAL A 46 -19.49 -11.67 -6.15
N ASN A 47 -19.72 -10.48 -6.68
CA ASN A 47 -21.05 -9.88 -6.77
C ASN A 47 -22.07 -10.80 -7.48
N ARG A 48 -21.69 -11.46 -8.57
CA ARG A 48 -22.57 -12.40 -9.29
C ARG A 48 -22.83 -13.72 -8.55
N ASN A 49 -21.87 -14.21 -7.76
CA ASN A 49 -21.89 -15.59 -7.25
C ASN A 49 -22.03 -15.71 -5.73
N ILE A 50 -21.77 -14.65 -4.96
CA ILE A 50 -21.67 -14.70 -3.49
C ILE A 50 -22.94 -15.18 -2.80
N ARG A 51 -24.10 -14.95 -3.44
CA ARG A 51 -25.40 -15.44 -2.96
C ARG A 51 -25.44 -16.96 -2.82
N ALA A 52 -24.77 -17.69 -3.71
CA ALA A 52 -24.66 -19.16 -3.63
C ALA A 52 -23.84 -19.65 -2.43
N PHE A 53 -22.98 -18.79 -1.87
CA PHE A 53 -22.16 -19.06 -0.69
C PHE A 53 -22.78 -18.49 0.61
N GLY A 54 -23.99 -17.93 0.52
CA GLY A 54 -24.73 -17.34 1.63
C GLY A 54 -24.29 -15.94 2.02
N GLY A 55 -23.60 -15.20 1.15
CA GLY A 55 -23.33 -13.77 1.37
C GLY A 55 -24.29 -12.87 0.59
N ASP A 56 -24.26 -11.58 0.89
CA ASP A 56 -25.12 -10.57 0.27
C ASP A 56 -24.35 -9.78 -0.81
N PRO A 57 -24.74 -9.86 -2.10
CA PRO A 57 -24.08 -9.11 -3.16
C PRO A 57 -24.26 -7.58 -3.05
N ASN A 58 -25.22 -7.11 -2.26
CA ASN A 58 -25.44 -5.68 -2.02
C ASN A 58 -24.65 -5.15 -0.80
N ASN A 59 -23.94 -6.04 -0.10
CA ASN A 59 -23.14 -5.69 1.07
C ASN A 59 -21.74 -6.29 0.93
N LEU A 60 -20.94 -5.68 0.04
CA LEU A 60 -19.57 -6.08 -0.24
C LEU A 60 -18.61 -5.02 0.30
N THR A 61 -17.69 -5.44 1.16
CA THR A 61 -16.60 -4.60 1.67
C THR A 61 -15.29 -5.06 1.06
N ILE A 62 -14.59 -4.14 0.41
CA ILE A 62 -13.25 -4.35 -0.13
C ILE A 62 -12.26 -3.79 0.90
N PHE A 63 -11.24 -4.59 1.23
CA PHE A 63 -10.17 -4.15 2.13
C PHE A 63 -8.83 -4.67 1.62
N GLY A 64 -7.76 -3.94 1.92
CA GLY A 64 -6.41 -4.29 1.55
C GLY A 64 -5.39 -3.45 2.33
N GLU A 65 -4.13 -3.86 2.27
CA GLU A 65 -3.00 -3.21 2.93
C GLU A 65 -1.92 -2.93 1.89
N SER A 66 -1.09 -1.90 2.10
CA SER A 66 -0.03 -1.49 1.16
C SER A 66 -0.56 -1.26 -0.27
N ALA A 67 0.03 -1.90 -1.29
CA ALA A 67 -0.46 -1.87 -2.67
C ALA A 67 -1.92 -2.34 -2.81
N GLY A 68 -2.41 -3.20 -1.91
CA GLY A 68 -3.81 -3.59 -1.83
C GLY A 68 -4.72 -2.48 -1.30
N ALA A 69 -4.25 -1.66 -0.36
CA ALA A 69 -4.96 -0.46 0.10
C ALA A 69 -5.01 0.59 -1.00
N VAL A 70 -3.89 0.82 -1.70
CA VAL A 70 -3.84 1.67 -2.90
C VAL A 70 -4.82 1.15 -3.95
N SER A 71 -4.82 -0.16 -4.23
CA SER A 71 -5.79 -0.77 -5.15
C SER A 71 -7.26 -0.59 -4.73
N SER A 72 -7.53 -0.61 -3.42
CA SER A 72 -8.87 -0.43 -2.84
C SER A 72 -9.32 1.04 -2.84
N SER A 73 -8.37 1.97 -2.69
CA SER A 73 -8.63 3.40 -2.52
C SER A 73 -8.41 4.19 -3.80
N PHE A 74 -7.21 4.16 -4.39
CA PHE A 74 -6.81 4.92 -5.57
C PHE A 74 -5.83 4.11 -6.39
N GLN A 75 -6.25 3.72 -7.56
CA GLN A 75 -5.39 3.08 -8.52
C GLN A 75 -4.38 4.14 -9.02
N ALA A 76 -3.11 4.05 -8.60
CA ALA A 76 -2.13 5.14 -8.72
C ALA A 76 -0.88 4.82 -9.58
N ILE A 77 -0.21 5.88 -10.07
CA ILE A 77 0.57 5.99 -11.33
C ILE A 77 2.06 5.53 -11.26
N SER A 78 2.63 4.80 -12.25
CA SER A 78 4.10 4.85 -12.57
C SER A 78 4.52 4.23 -13.94
N GLN A 79 5.75 4.55 -14.41
CA GLN A 79 6.26 4.46 -15.79
C GLN A 79 7.04 3.15 -16.12
N SER A 80 6.66 2.45 -17.19
CA SER A 80 7.24 1.15 -17.59
C SER A 80 8.43 1.16 -18.57
N GLY A 81 8.90 2.33 -19.01
CA GLY A 81 9.89 2.44 -20.09
C GLY A 81 11.26 1.75 -19.85
N VAL A 82 11.54 1.38 -18.60
CA VAL A 82 12.80 0.73 -18.17
C VAL A 82 12.81 -0.78 -18.48
N VAL A 83 11.65 -1.43 -18.55
CA VAL A 83 11.57 -2.90 -18.70
C VAL A 83 11.89 -3.34 -20.13
N ALA A 84 11.39 -2.62 -21.14
CA ALA A 84 11.60 -2.95 -22.54
C ALA A 84 13.09 -2.97 -22.93
N GLU A 85 13.87 -2.03 -22.39
CA GLU A 85 15.31 -1.94 -22.61
C GLU A 85 16.05 -3.17 -22.07
N LYS A 86 15.69 -3.62 -20.86
CA LYS A 86 16.36 -4.74 -20.18
C LYS A 86 16.13 -6.09 -20.86
N VAL A 87 15.06 -6.22 -21.63
CA VAL A 87 14.74 -7.44 -22.36
C VAL A 87 15.00 -7.33 -23.86
N GLY A 88 15.64 -6.23 -24.30
CA GLY A 88 16.04 -6.02 -25.68
C GLY A 88 14.89 -5.72 -26.64
N CYS A 89 13.73 -5.31 -26.14
CA CYS A 89 12.63 -4.86 -26.98
C CYS A 89 12.85 -3.41 -27.44
N PRO A 90 12.43 -3.06 -28.67
CA PRO A 90 12.45 -1.68 -29.12
C PRO A 90 11.52 -0.83 -28.24
N LYS A 91 11.72 0.50 -28.20
CA LYS A 91 10.89 1.46 -27.45
C LYS A 91 9.89 2.22 -28.33
N ASP A 92 9.56 1.66 -29.49
CA ASP A 92 8.64 2.20 -30.48
C ASP A 92 7.35 1.36 -30.55
N ASP A 93 6.55 1.60 -31.58
CA ASP A 93 5.30 0.90 -31.94
C ASP A 93 5.39 -0.64 -31.90
N GLN A 94 6.60 -1.20 -32.03
CA GLN A 94 6.84 -2.65 -32.05
C GLN A 94 7.21 -3.23 -30.68
N MET A 95 7.46 -2.38 -29.68
CA MET A 95 7.81 -2.76 -28.31
C MET A 95 6.85 -3.83 -27.76
N MET A 96 5.55 -3.65 -28.02
CA MET A 96 4.54 -4.52 -27.47
C MET A 96 4.47 -5.89 -28.11
N ALA A 97 4.61 -5.95 -29.43
CA ALA A 97 4.68 -7.22 -30.13
C ALA A 97 5.89 -8.02 -29.63
N CYS A 98 7.01 -7.34 -29.38
CA CYS A 98 8.19 -7.96 -28.79
C CYS A 98 7.92 -8.48 -27.37
N LEU A 99 7.39 -7.65 -26.47
CA LEU A 99 7.19 -8.04 -25.07
C LEU A 99 6.20 -9.20 -24.92
N LYS A 100 5.11 -9.24 -25.68
CA LYS A 100 4.15 -10.35 -25.65
C LYS A 100 4.75 -11.71 -26.04
N LEU A 101 5.91 -11.72 -26.69
CA LEU A 101 6.62 -12.93 -27.11
C LEU A 101 7.69 -13.38 -26.10
N ILE A 102 8.02 -12.56 -25.10
CA ILE A 102 9.02 -12.90 -24.10
C ILE A 102 8.39 -13.76 -23.00
N GLU A 103 9.12 -14.77 -22.55
CA GLU A 103 8.67 -15.62 -21.45
C GLU A 103 8.39 -14.81 -20.19
N ALA A 104 7.27 -15.13 -19.52
CA ALA A 104 6.80 -14.39 -18.35
C ALA A 104 7.79 -14.36 -17.18
N ASN A 105 8.67 -15.35 -17.03
CA ASN A 105 9.73 -15.38 -16.01
C ASN A 105 10.87 -14.39 -16.31
N VAL A 106 11.27 -14.26 -17.58
CA VAL A 106 12.29 -13.31 -18.05
C VAL A 106 11.75 -11.90 -17.93
N LEU A 107 10.51 -11.72 -18.40
CA LEU A 107 9.62 -10.64 -18.02
C LEU A 107 9.18 -10.75 -16.55
N THR A 108 10.02 -11.07 -15.60
CA THR A 108 9.71 -10.91 -14.17
C THR A 108 11.00 -10.51 -13.51
N LEU A 109 12.05 -11.23 -13.86
CA LEU A 109 13.40 -10.95 -13.47
C LEU A 109 13.90 -9.60 -14.03
N ALA A 110 13.52 -9.21 -15.24
CA ALA A 110 13.98 -7.95 -15.84
C ALA A 110 13.50 -6.68 -15.10
N GLY A 111 12.51 -6.79 -14.23
CA GLY A 111 11.84 -5.64 -13.59
C GLY A 111 11.72 -5.89 -12.12
N THR A 112 12.58 -6.79 -11.62
CA THR A 112 13.03 -6.68 -10.26
C THR A 112 13.47 -5.24 -10.02
N THR A 113 12.72 -4.61 -9.15
CA THR A 113 13.06 -3.32 -8.57
C THR A 113 14.32 -3.52 -7.74
N ALA A 114 15.27 -2.60 -7.84
CA ALA A 114 16.40 -2.63 -6.93
C ALA A 114 15.85 -2.41 -5.52
N LEU A 115 15.90 -3.45 -4.67
CA LEU A 115 15.54 -3.37 -3.25
C LEU A 115 16.57 -2.58 -2.44
N GLY A 116 17.62 -2.07 -3.09
CA GLY A 116 18.56 -1.12 -2.53
C GLY A 116 18.15 0.31 -2.89
N GLY A 117 18.18 1.20 -1.92
CA GLY A 117 17.96 2.61 -2.12
C GLY A 117 19.11 3.45 -1.56
N SER A 118 18.88 4.75 -1.49
CA SER A 118 19.81 5.71 -0.91
C SER A 118 19.06 7.00 -0.59
N PRO A 119 19.60 7.90 0.24
CA PRO A 119 18.92 9.16 0.51
C PRO A 119 18.74 10.02 -0.76
N SER A 120 19.58 9.85 -1.78
CA SER A 120 19.44 10.52 -3.08
C SER A 120 18.48 9.83 -4.06
N THR A 121 18.16 8.56 -3.83
CA THR A 121 17.33 7.74 -4.72
C THR A 121 16.58 6.73 -3.84
N PRO A 122 15.48 7.19 -3.19
CA PRO A 122 14.76 6.39 -2.22
C PRO A 122 14.17 5.14 -2.87
N MET A 123 14.03 4.05 -2.10
CA MET A 123 13.57 2.76 -2.61
C MET A 123 12.16 2.85 -3.19
N VAL A 124 11.32 3.75 -2.66
CA VAL A 124 9.97 4.00 -3.19
C VAL A 124 9.99 4.47 -4.65
N ASP A 125 11.03 5.20 -5.09
CA ASP A 125 11.19 5.62 -6.49
C ASP A 125 11.52 4.43 -7.41
N ASN A 126 12.01 3.31 -6.86
CA ASN A 126 12.29 2.11 -7.64
C ASN A 126 11.03 1.28 -7.92
N LEU A 127 9.85 1.62 -7.36
CA LEU A 127 8.58 0.95 -7.63
C LEU A 127 8.04 1.37 -9.01
N VAL A 128 8.60 0.79 -10.07
CA VAL A 128 8.34 1.15 -11.48
C VAL A 128 7.06 0.56 -12.08
N LEU A 129 6.37 -0.33 -11.34
CA LEU A 129 5.17 -1.03 -11.79
C LEU A 129 3.98 -0.69 -10.89
N SER A 130 3.24 0.34 -11.28
CA SER A 130 2.03 0.81 -10.60
C SER A 130 0.93 1.03 -11.65
N PRO A 131 -0.36 1.16 -11.27
CA PRO A 131 -1.42 1.64 -12.16
C PRO A 131 -1.03 2.91 -12.97
N VAL A 132 -1.81 3.37 -13.95
CA VAL A 132 -1.68 4.71 -14.56
C VAL A 132 -3.04 5.26 -15.00
N ILE A 133 -3.14 6.58 -15.18
CA ILE A 133 -4.31 7.21 -15.82
C ILE A 133 -4.32 6.81 -17.30
N ASP A 134 -5.21 5.87 -17.66
CA ASP A 134 -5.34 5.31 -19.01
C ASP A 134 -6.51 5.92 -19.81
N GLY A 135 -7.34 6.75 -19.18
CA GLY A 135 -8.53 7.32 -19.80
C GLY A 135 -9.73 6.36 -19.86
N ASP A 136 -9.60 5.14 -19.33
CA ASP A 136 -10.61 4.09 -19.37
C ASP A 136 -10.90 3.54 -17.96
N PHE A 137 -10.02 2.68 -17.41
CA PHE A 137 -10.16 2.24 -16.02
C PHE A 137 -10.01 3.46 -15.09
N LEU A 138 -8.95 4.23 -15.29
CA LEU A 138 -8.64 5.47 -14.60
C LEU A 138 -8.81 6.64 -15.57
N PRO A 139 -10.00 7.24 -15.63
CA PRO A 139 -10.29 8.30 -16.61
C PRO A 139 -9.63 9.64 -16.28
N ASP A 140 -9.22 9.87 -15.03
CA ASP A 140 -8.59 11.11 -14.58
C ASP A 140 -7.69 10.85 -13.35
N HIS A 141 -7.00 11.88 -12.88
CA HIS A 141 -6.23 11.86 -11.65
C HIS A 141 -7.10 11.38 -10.47
N PRO A 142 -6.64 10.42 -9.65
CA PRO A 142 -7.47 9.81 -8.60
C PRO A 142 -8.06 10.82 -7.60
N GLY A 143 -7.34 11.93 -7.34
CA GLY A 143 -7.84 13.04 -6.52
C GLY A 143 -9.15 13.70 -7.01
N ASN A 144 -9.46 13.59 -8.30
CA ASN A 144 -10.69 14.13 -8.89
C ASN A 144 -11.84 13.12 -8.90
N LEU A 145 -11.57 11.85 -8.57
CA LEU A 145 -12.50 10.72 -8.74
C LEU A 145 -13.22 10.32 -7.45
N PHE A 146 -13.01 11.04 -6.34
CA PHE A 146 -13.64 10.73 -5.04
C PHE A 146 -15.16 10.85 -5.05
N HIS A 147 -15.74 11.58 -5.99
CA HIS A 147 -17.19 11.60 -6.19
C HIS A 147 -17.77 10.21 -6.54
N ASN A 148 -16.96 9.30 -7.11
CA ASN A 148 -17.37 7.91 -7.38
C ASN A 148 -17.53 7.08 -6.10
N ALA A 149 -16.92 7.51 -4.99
CA ALA A 149 -17.02 6.86 -3.69
C ALA A 149 -18.04 7.54 -2.74
N ALA A 150 -18.81 8.52 -3.23
CA ALA A 150 -19.65 9.39 -2.40
C ALA A 150 -20.69 8.64 -1.52
N ASP A 151 -21.10 7.44 -1.95
CA ASP A 151 -22.10 6.61 -1.28
C ASP A 151 -21.52 5.34 -0.65
N SER A 152 -20.19 5.17 -0.64
CA SER A 152 -19.51 4.02 -0.05
C SER A 152 -18.81 4.41 1.25
N ASP A 153 -19.17 3.81 2.39
CA ASP A 153 -18.44 4.04 3.63
C ASP A 153 -16.94 3.71 3.46
N HIS A 154 -16.05 4.53 4.03
CA HIS A 154 -14.60 4.40 3.84
C HIS A 154 -13.86 4.39 5.18
N LEU A 155 -13.02 3.38 5.40
CA LEU A 155 -12.15 3.26 6.57
C LEU A 155 -10.70 3.08 6.09
N ALA A 156 -9.83 4.01 6.45
CA ALA A 156 -8.40 3.96 6.10
C ALA A 156 -7.54 4.36 7.29
N GLY A 157 -6.35 3.79 7.39
CA GLY A 157 -5.43 4.09 8.48
C GLY A 157 -4.00 3.76 8.11
N VAL A 158 -3.11 4.06 9.03
CA VAL A 158 -1.66 3.81 8.88
C VAL A 158 -1.09 3.22 10.15
N ASN A 159 0.06 2.57 10.01
CA ASN A 159 0.86 2.13 11.14
C ASN A 159 1.79 3.27 11.58
N SER A 160 2.13 3.34 12.87
CA SER A 160 2.91 4.47 13.40
C SER A 160 4.34 4.57 12.86
N MET A 161 4.90 3.45 12.36
CA MET A 161 6.20 3.38 11.69
C MET A 161 6.10 2.63 10.35
N ASP A 162 5.04 2.89 9.58
CA ASP A 162 4.71 2.20 8.32
C ASP A 162 5.85 2.18 7.28
N ALA A 163 6.73 3.19 7.29
CA ALA A 163 7.85 3.25 6.35
C ALA A 163 9.13 2.57 6.84
N HIS A 164 9.16 1.99 8.04
CA HIS A 164 10.38 1.38 8.60
C HIS A 164 11.10 0.38 7.66
N PRO A 165 10.44 -0.55 6.94
CA PRO A 165 11.12 -1.46 6.02
C PRO A 165 11.64 -0.77 4.76
N PHE A 166 11.18 0.45 4.48
CA PHE A 166 11.62 1.27 3.36
C PHE A 166 12.84 2.13 3.75
N THR A 167 12.89 2.58 5.00
CA THR A 167 13.99 3.38 5.53
C THR A 167 15.31 2.62 5.58
N GLY A 168 15.27 1.32 5.86
CA GLY A 168 16.49 0.51 5.95
C GLY A 168 17.32 0.46 4.67
N PRO A 169 16.69 0.15 3.51
CA PRO A 169 17.29 0.28 2.19
C PRO A 169 17.82 1.68 1.85
N ASP A 170 17.14 2.73 2.31
CA ASP A 170 17.49 4.13 2.00
C ASP A 170 18.60 4.67 2.90
N ILE A 171 18.63 4.25 4.16
CA ILE A 171 19.66 4.57 5.13
C ILE A 171 20.20 3.28 5.74
N ILE A 172 21.21 2.71 5.09
CA ILE A 172 21.76 1.37 5.37
C ILE A 172 22.10 1.14 6.86
N TYR A 173 22.57 2.17 7.59
CA TYR A 173 22.91 2.04 9.01
C TYR A 173 21.69 2.07 9.95
N LEU A 174 20.51 2.45 9.45
CA LEU A 174 19.22 2.27 10.10
C LEU A 174 18.55 0.96 9.68
N GLY A 175 19.09 0.27 8.67
CA GLY A 175 18.54 -0.98 8.15
C GLY A 175 18.45 -2.10 9.18
N GLY A 176 17.32 -2.82 9.12
CA GLY A 176 17.04 -3.99 9.95
C GLY A 176 16.68 -3.64 11.38
N ARG A 177 17.59 -3.94 12.33
CA ARG A 177 17.45 -3.59 13.76
C ARG A 177 18.58 -2.65 14.18
N GLY A 178 18.91 -1.72 13.29
CA GLY A 178 19.96 -0.73 13.49
C GLY A 178 19.80 0.06 14.79
N PRO A 179 20.84 0.77 15.23
CA PRO A 179 20.78 1.58 16.44
C PRO A 179 19.63 2.59 16.39
N SER A 180 19.19 3.02 17.57
CA SER A 180 18.16 4.05 17.73
C SER A 180 18.40 5.27 16.83
N PRO A 181 17.32 5.95 16.37
CA PRO A 181 17.34 7.17 15.54
C PRO A 181 18.30 8.29 15.97
N ASN A 182 18.82 8.24 17.20
CA ASN A 182 19.81 9.17 17.73
C ASN A 182 21.18 9.16 17.00
N HIS A 183 21.37 8.34 15.97
CA HIS A 183 22.59 8.29 15.15
C HIS A 183 22.37 8.74 13.69
N GLU A 184 21.23 9.34 13.39
CA GLU A 184 20.91 9.86 12.06
C GLU A 184 21.87 10.98 11.64
N LYS A 185 22.49 10.83 10.47
CA LYS A 185 23.29 11.91 9.89
C LYS A 185 22.37 12.93 9.28
N GLN A 186 22.42 14.16 9.81
CA GLN A 186 21.64 15.30 9.31
C GLN A 186 21.78 15.54 7.80
N SER A 187 22.95 15.22 7.22
CA SER A 187 23.17 15.27 5.77
C SER A 187 22.29 14.30 4.99
N ASP A 188 22.09 13.08 5.51
CA ASP A 188 21.33 12.03 4.86
C ASP A 188 19.83 12.33 4.96
N VAL A 189 19.38 12.81 6.13
CA VAL A 189 17.99 13.26 6.33
C VAL A 189 17.64 14.39 5.35
N LYS A 190 18.51 15.38 5.24
CA LYS A 190 18.31 16.52 4.33
C LYS A 190 18.31 16.09 2.86
N LEU A 191 19.19 15.16 2.49
CA LEU A 191 19.25 14.61 1.14
C LEU A 191 17.98 13.82 0.81
N LEU A 192 17.52 12.98 1.74
CA LEU A 192 16.27 12.23 1.62
C LEU A 192 15.07 13.15 1.43
N LEU A 193 14.91 14.17 2.28
CA LEU A 193 13.85 15.16 2.17
C LEU A 193 13.86 15.86 0.81
N SER A 194 15.05 16.20 0.31
CA SER A 194 15.20 16.80 -1.02
C SER A 194 14.74 15.85 -2.13
N SER A 195 15.10 14.57 -2.02
CA SER A 195 14.75 13.55 -3.00
C SER A 195 13.27 13.20 -3.00
N LEU A 196 12.63 13.12 -1.83
CA LEU A 196 11.20 12.83 -1.71
C LEU A 196 10.35 14.02 -2.20
N THR A 197 10.68 15.24 -1.78
CA THR A 197 9.83 16.40 -2.09
C THR A 197 10.03 16.93 -3.51
N LYS A 198 11.26 16.88 -4.06
CA LYS A 198 11.61 17.44 -5.39
C LYS A 198 11.16 18.90 -5.56
N LYS A 199 11.04 19.68 -4.46
CA LYS A 199 10.57 21.09 -4.44
C LYS A 199 11.68 22.14 -4.39
N GLY A 200 12.95 21.72 -4.47
CA GLY A 200 14.11 22.61 -4.44
C GLY A 200 14.58 22.95 -3.02
N GLU A 201 15.77 23.57 -2.95
CA GLU A 201 16.54 23.72 -1.70
C GLU A 201 15.81 24.52 -0.61
N ALA A 202 15.08 25.58 -0.98
CA ALA A 202 14.36 26.41 -0.01
C ALA A 202 13.27 25.62 0.72
N ALA A 203 12.52 24.78 -0.02
CA ALA A 203 11.50 23.91 0.57
C ALA A 203 12.12 22.84 1.46
N THR A 204 13.23 22.24 1.02
CA THR A 204 14.00 21.27 1.81
C THR A 204 14.51 21.88 3.12
N ASN A 205 15.06 23.10 3.07
CA ASN A 205 15.58 23.78 4.26
C ASN A 205 14.47 24.10 5.27
N ASN A 206 13.32 24.58 4.78
CA ASN A 206 12.17 24.86 5.64
C ASN A 206 11.62 23.58 6.26
N ALA A 207 11.43 22.53 5.45
CA ALA A 207 10.99 21.23 5.95
C ALA A 207 11.96 20.69 7.01
N PHE A 208 13.26 20.68 6.72
CA PHE A 208 14.29 20.19 7.63
C PHE A 208 14.38 21.00 8.93
N ALA A 209 14.10 22.31 8.91
CA ALA A 209 14.07 23.13 10.12
C ALA A 209 12.89 22.83 11.05
N GLU A 210 11.76 22.37 10.49
CA GLU A 210 10.55 21.99 11.24
C GLU A 210 10.58 20.52 11.70
N TYR A 211 11.37 19.67 11.04
CA TYR A 211 11.43 18.24 11.37
C TYR A 211 12.20 17.99 12.68
N THR A 212 11.45 17.62 13.71
CA THR A 212 11.96 17.06 14.98
C THR A 212 11.85 15.54 15.04
N LYS A 213 11.34 14.92 13.96
CA LYS A 213 11.05 13.49 13.87
C LYS A 213 12.25 12.71 13.29
N THR A 214 12.23 11.40 13.49
CA THR A 214 13.19 10.44 12.95
C THR A 214 12.96 10.22 11.45
N VAL A 215 13.94 9.67 10.73
CA VAL A 215 13.81 9.40 9.29
C VAL A 215 12.63 8.48 8.98
N VAL A 216 12.43 7.44 9.80
CA VAL A 216 11.30 6.51 9.66
C VAL A 216 9.97 7.27 9.64
N MET A 217 9.83 8.30 10.48
CA MET A 217 8.61 9.11 10.51
C MET A 217 8.49 10.03 9.30
N ILE A 218 9.60 10.53 8.75
CA ILE A 218 9.60 11.34 7.52
C ILE A 218 9.08 10.51 6.35
N GLU A 219 9.58 9.30 6.19
CA GLU A 219 9.12 8.41 5.13
C GLU A 219 7.70 7.90 5.40
N THR A 220 7.33 7.66 6.66
CA THR A 220 5.95 7.29 7.04
C THR A 220 4.99 8.40 6.68
N ASP A 221 5.35 9.66 6.99
CA ASP A 221 4.60 10.86 6.62
C ASP A 221 4.42 10.92 5.09
N TYR A 222 5.51 10.79 4.33
CA TYR A 222 5.52 10.96 2.87
C TYR A 222 4.82 9.83 2.12
N ILE A 223 5.12 8.57 2.45
CA ILE A 223 4.68 7.39 1.69
C ILE A 223 3.25 6.98 2.08
N PHE A 224 2.88 7.10 3.36
CA PHE A 224 1.65 6.51 3.89
C PHE A 224 0.70 7.52 4.53
N LEU A 225 1.13 8.22 5.58
CA LEU A 225 0.25 9.03 6.41
C LEU A 225 -0.35 10.21 5.65
N VAL A 226 0.45 11.06 5.01
CA VAL A 226 -0.07 12.24 4.31
C VAL A 226 -0.98 11.84 3.15
N PRO A 227 -0.61 10.91 2.24
CA PRO A 227 -1.53 10.43 1.22
C PRO A 227 -2.84 9.87 1.78
N THR A 228 -2.79 9.11 2.88
CA THR A 228 -3.99 8.56 3.54
C THR A 228 -4.87 9.66 4.12
N GLN A 229 -4.29 10.68 4.76
CA GLN A 229 -5.07 11.82 5.28
C GLN A 229 -5.69 12.64 4.15
N VAL A 230 -4.97 12.86 3.04
CA VAL A 230 -5.52 13.51 1.85
C VAL A 230 -6.69 12.70 1.29
N ALA A 231 -6.55 11.38 1.22
CA ALA A 231 -7.62 10.50 0.76
C ALA A 231 -8.86 10.58 1.66
N LEU A 232 -8.69 10.48 2.98
CA LEU A 232 -9.78 10.62 3.94
C LEU A 232 -10.47 11.99 3.82
N TYR A 233 -9.71 13.07 3.64
CA TYR A 233 -10.26 14.41 3.43
C TYR A 233 -11.06 14.51 2.13
N LEU A 234 -10.52 13.99 1.03
CA LEU A 234 -11.21 14.00 -0.27
C LEU A 234 -12.48 13.14 -0.24
N HIS A 235 -12.46 11.99 0.43
CA HIS A 235 -13.65 11.18 0.65
C HIS A 235 -14.69 11.94 1.47
N ALA A 236 -14.32 12.46 2.64
CA ALA A 236 -15.23 13.19 3.52
C ALA A 236 -15.86 14.43 2.87
N SER A 237 -15.12 15.10 1.98
CA SER A 237 -15.62 16.28 1.24
C SER A 237 -16.53 15.95 0.06
N ASN A 238 -16.50 14.72 -0.45
CA ASN A 238 -17.34 14.26 -1.55
C ASN A 238 -18.47 13.31 -1.11
N ALA A 239 -18.44 12.83 0.14
CA ALA A 239 -19.43 11.92 0.69
C ALA A 239 -20.84 12.56 0.73
N GLN A 240 -21.84 11.84 0.22
CA GLN A 240 -23.25 12.24 0.25
C GLN A 240 -23.98 11.54 1.39
N SER A 241 -23.98 10.20 1.39
CA SER A 241 -24.51 9.39 2.49
C SER A 241 -23.46 8.53 3.20
N ALA A 242 -22.23 8.48 2.68
CA ALA A 242 -21.13 7.71 3.25
C ALA A 242 -20.50 8.37 4.48
N ARG A 243 -19.90 7.55 5.34
CA ARG A 243 -19.10 7.95 6.49
C ARG A 243 -17.62 7.66 6.24
N THR A 244 -16.79 8.46 6.89
CA THR A 244 -15.34 8.37 6.79
C THR A 244 -14.76 8.06 8.16
N TYR A 245 -13.95 7.00 8.25
CA TYR A 245 -13.30 6.56 9.47
C TYR A 245 -11.80 6.52 9.28
N SER A 246 -11.06 6.91 10.31
CA SER A 246 -9.60 6.82 10.32
C SER A 246 -9.07 6.10 11.54
N TYR A 247 -7.93 5.43 11.38
CA TYR A 247 -7.20 4.83 12.51
C TYR A 247 -5.69 5.05 12.39
N LEU A 248 -5.03 5.03 13.54
CA LEU A 248 -3.58 4.91 13.68
C LEU A 248 -3.32 3.65 14.49
N PHE A 249 -2.62 2.68 13.91
CA PHE A 249 -2.22 1.47 14.62
C PHE A 249 -0.80 1.66 15.14
N SER A 250 -0.61 1.48 16.45
CA SER A 250 0.66 1.78 17.13
C SER A 250 1.04 0.70 18.15
N GLU A 251 0.50 -0.52 18.00
CA GLU A 251 0.90 -1.63 18.86
C GLU A 251 2.32 -2.07 18.49
N PRO A 252 3.28 -2.11 19.43
CA PRO A 252 4.65 -2.46 19.12
C PRO A 252 4.80 -3.86 18.52
N SER A 253 5.55 -3.92 17.41
CA SER A 253 5.72 -5.14 16.64
C SER A 253 6.27 -6.32 17.44
N ARG A 254 5.73 -7.51 17.15
CA ARG A 254 6.27 -8.80 17.62
C ARG A 254 6.63 -9.74 16.48
N MET A 255 6.52 -9.30 15.22
CA MET A 255 6.81 -10.14 14.05
C MET A 255 8.27 -10.63 14.00
N ALA A 256 9.19 -9.92 14.65
CA ALA A 256 10.57 -10.36 14.80
C ALA A 256 10.76 -11.57 15.76
N GLY A 257 9.71 -11.98 16.48
CA GLY A 257 9.68 -13.16 17.34
C GLY A 257 10.31 -12.95 18.72
N ILE A 258 10.14 -13.95 19.60
CA ILE A 258 10.60 -13.91 21.00
C ILE A 258 12.13 -14.01 21.11
N VAL A 259 12.75 -14.74 20.19
CA VAL A 259 14.21 -14.97 20.17
C VAL A 259 14.97 -13.69 19.85
N GLN A 260 14.33 -12.79 19.11
CA GLN A 260 15.00 -11.67 18.49
C GLN A 260 13.98 -10.53 18.27
N PRO A 261 13.48 -9.89 19.34
CA PRO A 261 12.45 -8.85 19.22
C PRO A 261 12.97 -7.62 18.48
N TYR A 262 12.05 -6.83 17.95
CA TYR A 262 12.36 -5.51 17.44
C TYR A 262 12.91 -4.60 18.56
N PRO A 263 13.73 -3.59 18.22
CA PRO A 263 14.23 -2.61 19.18
C PRO A 263 13.10 -1.94 19.98
N SER A 264 13.37 -1.55 21.23
CA SER A 264 12.35 -0.96 22.13
C SER A 264 11.79 0.39 21.69
N TRP A 265 12.43 1.05 20.73
CA TRP A 265 11.96 2.30 20.13
C TRP A 265 11.01 2.07 18.96
N MET A 266 10.90 0.84 18.47
CA MET A 266 10.03 0.50 17.35
C MET A 266 8.60 0.30 17.84
N GLU A 267 7.66 0.92 17.12
CA GLU A 267 6.24 0.76 17.33
C GLU A 267 5.65 -0.22 16.30
N ALA A 268 4.56 0.15 15.61
CA ALA A 268 3.94 -0.70 14.60
C ALA A 268 4.63 -0.51 13.25
N ASP A 269 5.20 -1.61 12.75
CA ASP A 269 5.87 -1.69 11.45
C ASP A 269 4.84 -1.85 10.30
N HIS A 270 5.29 -1.75 9.06
CA HIS A 270 4.45 -2.02 7.88
C HIS A 270 3.81 -3.40 7.97
N ALA A 271 2.51 -3.49 7.69
CA ALA A 271 1.71 -4.72 7.73
C ALA A 271 1.59 -5.44 9.10
N ASP A 272 2.07 -4.85 10.20
CA ASP A 272 1.94 -5.47 11.53
C ASP A 272 0.48 -5.61 11.98
N ASP A 273 -0.38 -4.68 11.58
CA ASP A 273 -1.81 -4.70 11.87
C ASP A 273 -2.51 -5.95 11.28
N LEU A 274 -2.03 -6.48 10.15
CA LEU A 274 -2.60 -7.67 9.51
C LEU A 274 -2.67 -8.87 10.44
N GLN A 275 -1.66 -9.11 11.27
CA GLN A 275 -1.68 -10.26 12.18
C GLN A 275 -2.84 -10.17 13.19
N TYR A 276 -3.22 -8.95 13.58
CA TYR A 276 -4.33 -8.71 14.49
C TYR A 276 -5.68 -8.74 13.76
N VAL A 277 -5.77 -8.16 12.56
CA VAL A 277 -6.97 -8.19 11.70
C VAL A 277 -7.34 -9.64 11.31
N PHE A 278 -6.36 -10.48 11.01
CA PHE A 278 -6.58 -11.89 10.65
C PHE A 278 -6.56 -12.86 11.85
N GLY A 279 -6.55 -12.35 13.09
CA GLY A 279 -6.72 -13.19 14.27
C GLY A 279 -5.55 -14.13 14.58
N LYS A 280 -4.32 -13.81 14.13
CA LYS A 280 -3.14 -14.62 14.44
C LYS A 280 -2.96 -14.85 15.95
N PRO A 281 -3.17 -13.87 16.84
CA PRO A 281 -3.13 -14.08 18.29
C PRO A 281 -4.04 -15.19 18.82
N PHE A 282 -5.10 -15.58 18.09
CA PHE A 282 -5.97 -16.71 18.44
C PHE A 282 -5.49 -18.04 17.84
N THR A 283 -4.93 -18.02 16.63
CA THR A 283 -4.48 -19.23 15.92
C THR A 283 -3.08 -19.71 16.33
N THR A 284 -2.20 -18.80 16.76
CA THR A 284 -0.84 -19.09 17.20
C THR A 284 -0.57 -18.51 18.59
N PRO A 285 -1.37 -18.88 19.61
CA PRO A 285 -1.42 -18.18 20.90
C PRO A 285 -0.11 -18.18 21.69
N LEU A 286 0.80 -19.11 21.42
CA LEU A 286 2.13 -19.18 22.05
C LEU A 286 3.08 -18.06 21.58
N ALA A 287 2.82 -17.44 20.43
CA ALA A 287 3.61 -16.33 19.90
C ALA A 287 3.14 -14.96 20.44
N TYR A 288 2.04 -14.89 21.20
CA TYR A 288 1.39 -13.63 21.58
C TYR A 288 1.04 -13.57 23.07
N TRP A 289 1.14 -12.36 23.64
CA TRP A 289 0.65 -12.08 24.99
C TRP A 289 -0.88 -12.05 25.05
N PRO A 290 -1.48 -12.20 26.24
CA PRO A 290 -2.91 -12.03 26.43
C PRO A 290 -3.45 -10.68 25.92
N SER A 291 -2.72 -9.58 26.13
CA SER A 291 -3.11 -8.24 25.64
C SER A 291 -3.26 -8.16 24.12
N HIS A 292 -2.41 -8.87 23.36
CA HIS A 292 -2.52 -8.90 21.90
C HIS A 292 -3.80 -9.56 21.41
N ARG A 293 -4.38 -10.49 22.18
CA ARG A 293 -5.70 -11.07 21.86
C ARG A 293 -6.80 -10.04 22.04
N ASP A 294 -6.67 -9.11 22.98
CA ASP A 294 -7.63 -8.04 23.14
C ASP A 294 -7.53 -7.04 21.98
N VAL A 295 -6.31 -6.65 21.57
CA VAL A 295 -6.08 -5.82 20.37
C VAL A 295 -6.69 -6.48 19.13
N SER A 296 -6.40 -7.77 18.90
CA SER A 296 -6.95 -8.52 17.76
C SER A 296 -8.47 -8.64 17.83
N ARG A 297 -9.04 -8.82 19.03
CA ARG A 297 -10.50 -8.84 19.22
C ARG A 297 -11.14 -7.52 18.82
N TYR A 298 -10.56 -6.39 19.26
CA TYR A 298 -11.07 -5.07 18.93
C TYR A 298 -10.95 -4.77 17.44
N LEU A 299 -9.81 -5.05 16.81
CA LEU A 299 -9.63 -4.85 15.37
C LEU A 299 -10.58 -5.70 14.54
N ILE A 300 -10.71 -7.00 14.83
CA ILE A 300 -11.68 -7.87 14.14
C ILE A 300 -13.10 -7.33 14.34
N ALA A 301 -13.46 -6.90 15.56
CA ALA A 301 -14.78 -6.36 15.84
C ALA A 301 -15.04 -5.06 15.06
N TYR A 302 -14.07 -4.14 14.99
CA TYR A 302 -14.21 -2.90 14.21
C TYR A 302 -14.35 -3.20 12.71
N TRP A 303 -13.47 -4.02 12.14
CA TRP A 303 -13.52 -4.36 10.71
C TRP A 303 -14.79 -5.12 10.32
N THR A 304 -15.23 -6.06 11.15
CA THR A 304 -16.46 -6.84 10.85
C THR A 304 -17.74 -6.03 11.10
N ASN A 305 -17.74 -5.10 12.06
CA ASN A 305 -18.86 -4.17 12.22
C ASN A 305 -18.94 -3.19 11.06
N PHE A 306 -17.81 -2.58 10.67
CA PHE A 306 -17.73 -1.72 9.51
C PHE A 306 -18.20 -2.44 8.24
N ALA A 307 -17.77 -3.68 8.02
CA ALA A 307 -18.21 -4.46 6.87
C ALA A 307 -19.72 -4.78 6.86
N ARG A 308 -20.38 -4.73 8.02
CA ARG A 308 -21.80 -5.02 8.15
C ARG A 308 -22.66 -3.76 8.04
N THR A 309 -22.22 -2.67 8.64
CA THR A 309 -23.06 -1.49 8.87
C THR A 309 -22.47 -0.19 8.34
N GLY A 310 -21.27 -0.22 7.77
CA GLY A 310 -20.37 0.94 7.72
C GLY A 310 -20.18 1.57 9.09
#